data_AF-A0A6L9ZKI9-F1
#
_entry.id   AF-A0A6L9ZKI9-F1
#
_cell.length_a   1.000
_cell.length_b   1.000
_cell.length_c   1.000
_cell.angle_alpha   90.00
_cell.angle_beta   90.00
_cell.angle_gamma   90.00
#
_symmetry.space_group_name_H-M   'P 1'
#
loop_
_entity.id
_entity.type
_entity.pdbx_description
1 polymer ?
#
loop_
_entity_poly.entity_id
_entity_poly.type
_entity_poly.pdbx_seq_one_letter_code
_entity_poly.pdbx_strand_id
1 'polypeptide(L)'
;MKYTDKNRWVLSNWNSSEINDLIQGLKKIEKYTWAQIKTHGSKKPGLSVGTGYKLISNHPSLPENIPEDIKLSEMRIDEKKRIFGFRVDAVYYIVWFDRDHSVCPE
;
A
#
# COMPACT_ATOMS: atom_id res chain seq x y z
N MET A 1 -15.42 -2.07 2.91
CA MET A 1 -14.32 -1.10 2.74
C MET A 1 -14.85 0.06 1.90
N LYS A 2 -14.94 1.27 2.47
CA LYS A 2 -15.61 2.41 1.82
C LYS A 2 -14.81 2.98 0.64
N TYR A 3 -13.48 2.83 0.62
CA TYR A 3 -12.55 3.50 -0.31
C TYR A 3 -11.79 2.56 -1.26
N THR A 4 -12.01 1.26 -1.15
CA THR A 4 -11.37 0.29 -2.05
C THR A 4 -12.06 0.24 -3.39
N ASP A 5 -11.27 0.15 -4.45
CA ASP A 5 -11.75 -0.18 -5.78
C ASP A 5 -12.44 -1.56 -5.74
N LYS A 6 -13.57 -1.67 -6.44
CA LYS A 6 -14.40 -2.88 -6.49
C LYS A 6 -14.15 -3.71 -7.74
N ASN A 7 -13.46 -3.17 -8.72
CA ASN A 7 -13.33 -3.74 -10.06
C ASN A 7 -11.87 -4.11 -10.37
N ARG A 8 -10.89 -3.38 -9.84
CA ARG A 8 -9.46 -3.61 -10.11
C ARG A 8 -8.66 -3.70 -8.82
N TRP A 9 -7.62 -4.55 -8.82
CA TRP A 9 -6.69 -4.74 -7.69
C TRP A 9 -7.39 -5.04 -6.36
N VAL A 10 -8.39 -5.92 -6.45
CA VAL A 10 -9.25 -6.31 -5.35
C VAL A 10 -8.62 -7.42 -4.51
N LEU A 11 -8.87 -7.37 -3.20
CA LEU A 11 -8.40 -8.39 -2.26
C LEU A 11 -8.99 -9.78 -2.55
N SER A 12 -10.19 -9.86 -3.15
CA SER A 12 -10.84 -11.14 -3.48
C SER A 12 -10.09 -11.96 -4.53
N ASN A 13 -9.17 -11.35 -5.28
CA ASN A 13 -8.34 -12.06 -6.27
C ASN A 13 -7.09 -12.69 -5.66
N TRP A 14 -6.83 -12.43 -4.37
CA TRP A 14 -5.67 -12.94 -3.65
C TRP A 14 -5.99 -14.32 -3.08
N ASN A 15 -5.01 -15.23 -3.12
CA ASN A 15 -5.14 -16.54 -2.49
C ASN A 15 -4.86 -16.47 -0.98
N SER A 16 -5.16 -17.56 -0.26
CA SER A 16 -5.03 -17.61 1.20
C SER A 16 -3.61 -17.31 1.72
N SER A 17 -2.57 -17.71 1.00
CA SER A 17 -1.18 -17.38 1.39
C SER A 17 -0.91 -15.90 1.23
N GLU A 18 -1.33 -15.30 0.12
CA GLU A 18 -1.14 -13.87 -0.14
C GLU A 18 -1.90 -13.01 0.88
N ILE A 19 -3.10 -13.44 1.29
CA ILE A 19 -3.87 -12.79 2.35
C ILE A 19 -3.13 -12.88 3.69
N ASN A 20 -2.53 -14.04 4.02
CA ASN A 20 -1.73 -14.18 5.22
C ASN A 20 -0.52 -13.24 5.21
N ASP A 21 0.17 -13.12 4.07
CA ASP A 21 1.29 -12.19 3.91
C ASP A 21 0.84 -10.73 4.12
N LEU A 22 -0.31 -10.35 3.54
CA LEU A 22 -0.91 -9.04 3.74
C LEU A 22 -1.17 -8.76 5.23
N ILE A 23 -1.83 -9.69 5.93
CA ILE A 23 -2.14 -9.52 7.35
C ILE A 23 -0.86 -9.38 8.18
N GLN A 24 0.17 -10.18 7.90
CA GLN A 24 1.45 -10.09 8.59
C GLN A 24 2.15 -8.74 8.32
N GLY A 25 2.14 -8.29 7.06
CA GLY A 25 2.68 -6.99 6.67
C GLY A 25 1.97 -5.83 7.35
N LEU A 26 0.63 -5.85 7.40
CA LEU A 26 -0.16 -4.84 8.11
C LEU A 26 0.16 -4.81 9.61
N LYS A 27 0.20 -5.98 10.28
CA LYS A 27 0.59 -6.10 11.70
C LYS A 27 2.00 -5.59 11.98
N LYS A 28 2.91 -5.67 11.01
CA LYS A 28 4.27 -5.11 11.11
C LYS A 28 4.21 -3.58 11.00
N ILE A 29 3.46 -3.06 10.04
CA ILE A 29 3.29 -1.61 9.81
C ILE A 29 2.62 -0.92 11.00
N GLU A 30 1.63 -1.55 11.63
CA GLU A 30 0.94 -1.04 12.82
C GLU A 30 1.87 -0.78 14.01
N LYS A 31 3.04 -1.42 14.06
CA LYS A 31 4.04 -1.22 15.12
C LYS A 31 4.93 0.01 14.87
N TYR A 32 4.84 0.63 13.71
CA TYR A 32 5.64 1.78 13.34
C TYR A 32 4.85 3.08 13.51
N THR A 33 5.52 4.09 14.04
CA THR A 33 5.05 5.47 13.94
C THR A 33 5.09 5.94 12.49
N TRP A 34 4.31 6.96 12.15
CA TRP A 34 4.37 7.54 10.81
C TRP A 34 5.75 8.10 10.41
N ALA A 35 6.51 8.62 11.38
CA ALA A 35 7.88 9.04 11.14
C ALA A 35 8.76 7.86 10.73
N GLN A 36 8.60 6.71 11.40
CA GLN A 36 9.26 5.47 11.01
C GLN A 36 8.75 5.01 9.64
N ILE A 37 7.45 4.91 9.40
CA ILE A 37 6.89 4.49 8.09
C ILE A 37 7.48 5.30 6.93
N LYS A 38 7.65 6.62 7.08
CA LYS A 38 8.22 7.49 6.04
C LYS A 38 9.73 7.36 5.87
N THR A 39 10.45 7.05 6.94
CA THR A 39 11.94 6.99 6.93
C THR A 39 12.48 5.57 6.78
N HIS A 40 11.64 4.56 7.01
CA HIS A 40 11.92 3.13 6.82
C HIS A 40 11.83 2.77 5.32
N GLY A 41 12.41 3.61 4.46
CA GLY A 41 12.53 3.44 3.02
C GLY A 41 13.99 3.23 2.64
N SER A 42 14.31 1.99 2.22
CA SER A 42 15.51 1.57 1.48
C SER A 42 16.83 2.33 1.76
N LYS A 43 17.63 1.81 2.71
CA LYS A 43 19.09 2.03 2.71
C LYS A 43 19.83 0.76 3.11
N LYS A 44 19.97 -0.16 2.14
CA LYS A 44 21.14 -1.02 1.87
C LYS A 44 20.73 -2.21 0.98
N PRO A 45 21.46 -2.51 -0.10
CA PRO A 45 21.33 -3.80 -0.80
C PRO A 45 21.54 -4.95 0.20
N GLY A 46 20.62 -5.93 0.22
CA GLY A 46 20.77 -7.15 1.02
C GLY A 46 20.28 -7.13 2.47
N LEU A 47 19.62 -6.06 2.93
CA LEU A 47 18.97 -6.03 4.26
C LEU A 47 17.47 -5.73 4.10
N SER A 48 16.67 -6.46 4.88
CA SER A 48 15.22 -6.57 4.72
C SER A 48 14.50 -5.23 4.55
N VAL A 49 13.74 -5.23 3.46
CA VAL A 49 12.85 -4.21 2.90
C VAL A 49 12.07 -3.48 3.99
N GLY A 50 12.25 -2.16 4.05
CA GLY A 50 11.38 -1.31 4.83
C GLY A 50 10.00 -1.13 4.17
N THR A 51 9.17 -0.25 4.72
CA THR A 51 7.80 0.02 4.22
C THR A 51 7.79 0.53 2.78
N GLY A 52 8.92 1.03 2.26
CA GLY A 52 9.00 1.55 0.89
C GLY A 52 8.03 2.71 0.64
N TYR A 53 7.65 3.44 1.69
CA TYR A 53 6.66 4.50 1.60
C TYR A 53 7.11 5.56 0.61
N LYS A 54 6.31 5.79 -0.43
CA LYS A 54 6.49 6.91 -1.36
C LYS A 54 5.14 7.49 -1.76
N LEU A 55 5.09 8.81 -1.89
CA LEU A 55 3.97 9.47 -2.55
C LEU A 55 3.99 9.11 -4.03
N ILE A 56 2.83 8.90 -4.62
CA ILE A 56 2.68 8.63 -6.04
C ILE A 56 1.83 9.71 -6.69
N SER A 57 2.22 10.11 -7.90
CA SER A 57 1.48 11.05 -8.73
C SER A 57 0.99 10.43 -10.03
N ASN A 58 1.66 9.37 -10.50
CA ASN A 58 1.20 8.58 -11.63
C ASN A 58 0.41 7.38 -11.09
N HIS A 59 -0.91 7.41 -11.25
CA HIS A 59 -1.79 6.34 -10.84
C HIS A 59 -2.99 6.22 -11.80
N PRO A 60 -3.69 5.07 -11.82
CA PRO A 60 -4.96 4.92 -12.53
C PRO A 60 -6.01 5.93 -12.04
N SER A 61 -7.07 6.14 -12.82
CA SER A 61 -8.21 6.95 -12.39
C SER A 61 -8.72 6.50 -11.01
N LEU A 62 -8.90 7.46 -10.11
CA LEU A 62 -9.38 7.18 -8.75
C LEU A 62 -10.82 6.63 -8.80
N PRO A 63 -11.17 5.70 -7.90
CA PRO A 63 -12.56 5.36 -7.60
C PRO A 63 -13.38 6.61 -7.22
N GLU A 64 -14.64 6.71 -7.68
CA GLU A 64 -15.53 7.88 -7.53
C GLU A 64 -15.71 8.40 -6.09
N ASN A 65 -15.50 7.51 -5.13
CA ASN A 65 -15.64 7.70 -3.69
C ASN A 65 -14.37 8.28 -3.02
N ILE A 66 -13.34 8.60 -3.79
CA ILE A 66 -12.09 9.19 -3.31
C ILE A 66 -11.97 10.62 -3.84
N PRO A 67 -11.69 11.61 -2.97
CA PRO A 67 -11.43 12.98 -3.40
C PRO A 67 -10.26 13.07 -4.39
N GLU A 68 -10.40 13.87 -5.45
CA GLU A 68 -9.38 14.02 -6.49
C GLU A 68 -8.09 14.71 -6.00
N ASP A 69 -8.18 15.54 -4.95
CA ASP A 69 -7.06 16.29 -4.38
C ASP A 69 -6.24 15.50 -3.36
N ILE A 70 -6.59 14.23 -3.12
CA ILE A 70 -5.93 13.39 -2.13
C ILE A 70 -4.51 13.00 -2.61
N LYS A 71 -3.55 13.05 -1.69
CA LYS A 71 -2.19 12.55 -1.96
C LYS A 71 -2.13 11.05 -1.71
N LEU A 72 -2.03 10.27 -2.78
CA LEU A 72 -1.81 8.83 -2.69
C LEU A 72 -0.35 8.49 -2.37
N SER A 73 -0.18 7.34 -1.73
CA SER A 73 1.11 6.70 -1.50
C SER A 73 1.03 5.20 -1.73
N GLU A 74 2.19 4.59 -1.99
CA GLU A 74 2.37 3.14 -1.88
C GLU A 74 3.10 2.78 -0.58
N MET A 75 2.83 1.57 -0.08
CA MET A 75 3.63 0.91 0.94
C MET A 75 3.78 -0.56 0.60
N ARG A 76 4.97 -1.10 0.82
CA ARG A 76 5.28 -2.52 0.77
C ARG A 76 4.80 -3.22 2.03
N ILE A 77 4.12 -4.34 1.85
CA ILE A 77 3.71 -5.24 2.92
C ILE A 77 4.66 -6.45 3.03
N ASP A 78 5.34 -6.78 1.94
CA ASP A 78 6.46 -7.72 1.87
C ASP A 78 7.49 -7.24 0.80
N GLU A 79 8.35 -8.12 0.29
CA GLU A 79 9.37 -7.74 -0.71
C GLU A 79 8.79 -7.38 -2.09
N LYS A 80 7.59 -7.85 -2.41
CA LYS A 80 6.94 -7.75 -3.73
C LYS A 80 5.56 -7.08 -3.68
N LYS A 81 4.73 -7.40 -2.70
CA LYS A 81 3.34 -6.95 -2.60
C LYS A 81 3.27 -5.55 -2.00
N ARG A 82 2.37 -4.72 -2.56
CA ARG A 82 2.15 -3.33 -2.18
C ARG A 82 0.68 -3.08 -1.89
N ILE A 83 0.44 -2.10 -1.02
CA ILE A 83 -0.84 -1.47 -0.84
C ILE A 83 -0.74 -0.01 -1.25
N PHE A 84 -1.80 0.48 -1.86
CA PHE A 84 -1.93 1.87 -2.25
C PHE A 84 -3.06 2.50 -1.46
N GLY A 85 -2.87 3.75 -1.08
CA GLY A 85 -3.85 4.42 -0.25
C GLY A 85 -3.46 5.85 0.07
N PHE A 86 -4.26 6.47 0.92
CA PHE A 86 -4.02 7.81 1.40
C PHE A 86 -4.18 7.87 2.91
N ARG A 87 -3.60 8.92 3.50
CA ARG A 87 -3.64 9.14 4.94
C ARG A 87 -4.51 10.35 5.26
N VAL A 88 -5.39 10.21 6.25
CA VAL A 88 -6.05 11.33 6.93
C VAL A 88 -5.78 11.18 8.42
N ASP A 89 -5.14 12.18 9.02
CA ASP A 89 -4.70 12.18 10.42
C ASP A 89 -3.89 10.95 10.81
N ALA A 90 -4.46 10.03 11.61
CA ALA A 90 -3.78 8.81 12.05
C ALA A 90 -4.12 7.59 11.18
N VAL A 91 -5.13 7.69 10.31
CA VAL A 91 -5.71 6.56 9.58
C VAL A 91 -5.16 6.48 8.16
N TYR A 92 -4.75 5.28 7.75
CA TYR A 92 -4.42 4.97 6.37
C TYR A 92 -5.57 4.23 5.69
N TYR A 93 -6.14 4.83 4.66
CA TYR A 93 -7.22 4.25 3.87
C TYR A 93 -6.63 3.53 2.67
N ILE A 94 -6.74 2.20 2.66
CA ILE A 94 -6.30 1.36 1.54
C ILE A 94 -7.32 1.45 0.41
N VAL A 95 -6.80 1.60 -0.81
CA VAL A 95 -7.56 1.75 -2.05
C VAL A 95 -7.33 0.56 -2.96
N TRP A 96 -6.07 0.16 -3.19
CA TRP A 96 -5.70 -0.96 -4.06
C TRP A 96 -4.75 -1.94 -3.36
N PHE A 97 -4.93 -3.23 -3.67
CA PHE A 97 -4.07 -4.34 -3.23
C PHE A 97 -3.30 -4.88 -4.43
N ASP A 98 -2.00 -4.59 -4.49
CA ASP A 98 -1.16 -4.88 -5.64
C ASP A 98 -0.14 -5.98 -5.35
N ARG A 99 -0.42 -7.20 -5.80
CA ARG A 99 0.50 -8.33 -5.62
C ARG A 99 1.56 -8.42 -6.72
N ASP A 100 1.34 -7.78 -7.86
CA ASP A 100 2.08 -8.00 -9.11
C ASP A 100 2.69 -6.70 -9.70
N HIS A 101 2.78 -5.62 -8.91
CA HIS A 101 3.26 -4.30 -9.36
C HIS A 101 2.48 -3.72 -10.56
N SER A 102 1.20 -4.05 -10.64
CA SER A 102 0.35 -3.73 -11.79
C SER A 102 -0.38 -2.39 -11.67
N VAL A 103 -0.45 -1.81 -10.47
CA VAL A 103 -1.06 -0.48 -10.24
C VAL A 103 -0.16 0.62 -10.79
N CYS A 104 1.14 0.51 -10.52
CA CYS A 104 2.19 1.40 -11.01
C CYS A 104 3.36 0.53 -11.45
N PRO A 105 3.38 0.05 -12.71
CA PRO A 105 4.51 -0.68 -13.25
C PRO A 105 5.79 0.16 -13.14
N GLU A 106 6.88 -0.45 -12.68
CA GLU A 106 8.22 0.18 -12.65
C GLU A 106 8.88 0.19 -14.02
#